data_AF-A0A2V8GMK0-F1
#
_entry.id   AF-A0A2V8GMK0-F1
#
_cell.length_a   1.000
_cell.length_b   1.000
_cell.length_c   1.000
_cell.angle_alpha   90.00
_cell.angle_beta   90.00
_cell.angle_gamma   90.00
#
_symmetry.space_group_name_H-M   'P 1'
#
loop_
_entity.id
_entity.type
_entity.pdbx_description
1 polymer ?
#
loop_
_entity_poly.entity_id
_entity_poly.type
_entity_poly.pdbx_seq_one_letter_code
_entity_poly.pdbx_strand_id
1 'polypeptide(L)'
;MTKHLSLAVIVSVALASNAAAQNAPYYPDRFDWQKHTPQQEGFDQAKLDEAITFAIASDSPAPHDQAVVHQQSFAANEPFDAILGPHSVRAPLNGIIIHRGYVVAEWGETKKIDMTHSVTKTFLTTVVGLAWQKGLIHDIADKARDYMPWGVDLFDAPHNQNITWEHLLRQSSDWSGTLWGKPDWADRPVGKPSEWQNRPMYEPGTHFKYNDVRVNVMALAALQVWRRPLPEVLRDEIMEPIGASNTWRWYGYENSWVDIDGKKVQSVPGGGHWGGGMYINAWDM
;
A
#
# COMPACT_ATOMS: atom_id res chain seq x y z
N MET A 1 -32.43 72.14 17.79
CA MET A 1 -31.38 71.69 16.85
C MET A 1 -30.54 70.63 17.55
N THR A 2 -30.47 69.42 16.95
CA THR A 2 -29.32 68.47 16.89
C THR A 2 -28.66 68.00 18.19
N LYS A 3 -28.32 66.71 18.42
CA LYS A 3 -28.46 65.44 17.70
C LYS A 3 -28.11 64.33 18.71
N HIS A 4 -28.93 63.30 18.79
CA HIS A 4 -28.55 61.98 19.30
C HIS A 4 -27.70 61.25 18.24
N LEU A 5 -26.73 60.45 18.70
CA LEU A 5 -26.32 59.12 18.20
C LEU A 5 -24.83 58.92 18.50
N SER A 6 -24.48 57.86 19.24
CA SER A 6 -23.30 57.02 19.01
C SER A 6 -23.25 55.90 20.05
N LEU A 7 -24.06 54.86 19.88
CA LEU A 7 -23.87 53.59 20.58
C LEU A 7 -24.44 52.43 19.76
N ALA A 8 -23.91 52.20 18.56
CA ALA A 8 -24.32 51.08 17.71
C ALA A 8 -23.24 50.71 16.69
N VAL A 9 -22.03 50.34 17.13
CA VAL A 9 -21.02 49.78 16.19
C VAL A 9 -20.26 48.57 16.75
N ILE A 10 -20.33 48.22 18.04
CA ILE A 10 -19.46 47.16 18.61
C ILE A 10 -20.11 45.75 18.60
N VAL A 11 -21.40 45.59 18.30
CA VAL A 11 -22.06 44.25 18.34
C VAL A 11 -21.98 43.49 16.99
N SER A 12 -21.55 44.15 15.91
CA SER A 12 -21.63 43.56 14.56
C SER A 12 -20.43 42.66 14.18
N VAL A 13 -19.33 42.67 14.93
CA VAL A 13 -18.09 41.96 14.54
C VAL A 13 -18.02 40.54 15.14
N ALA A 14 -18.82 40.22 16.16
CA ALA A 14 -18.81 38.89 16.80
C ALA A 14 -19.68 37.82 16.10
N LEU A 15 -20.56 38.22 15.16
CA LEU A 15 -21.45 37.28 14.46
C LEU A 15 -20.89 36.78 13.12
N ALA A 16 -19.83 37.39 12.59
CA ALA A 16 -19.22 36.98 11.32
C ALA A 16 -18.21 35.83 11.47
N SER A 17 -17.74 35.53 12.69
CA SER A 17 -16.78 34.46 12.96
C SER A 17 -17.38 33.05 13.03
N ASN A 18 -18.70 32.90 13.14
CA ASN A 18 -19.36 31.59 13.19
C ASN A 18 -19.78 31.03 11.82
N ALA A 19 -19.83 31.84 10.76
CA ALA A 19 -20.20 31.36 9.43
C ALA A 19 -19.07 30.59 8.73
N ALA A 20 -17.81 30.85 9.08
CA ALA A 20 -16.66 30.14 8.53
C ALA A 20 -16.47 28.72 9.10
N ALA A 21 -17.06 28.43 10.28
CA ALA A 21 -16.97 27.12 10.92
C ALA A 21 -17.99 26.09 10.38
N GLN A 22 -19.00 26.53 9.60
CA GLN A 22 -20.07 25.65 9.11
C GLN A 22 -19.71 24.84 7.85
N ASN A 23 -18.53 25.05 7.26
CA ASN A 23 -18.11 24.38 6.02
C ASN A 23 -16.74 23.68 6.14
N ALA A 24 -16.27 23.40 7.37
CA ALA A 24 -15.07 22.57 7.51
C ALA A 24 -15.37 21.16 6.96
N PRO A 25 -14.48 20.58 6.14
CA PRO A 25 -14.64 19.20 5.69
C PRO A 25 -14.70 18.27 6.93
N TYR A 26 -15.62 17.33 6.90
CA TYR A 26 -15.74 16.32 7.95
C TYR A 26 -14.64 15.27 7.79
N TYR A 27 -13.88 15.07 8.85
CA TYR A 27 -12.98 13.95 9.01
C TYR A 27 -13.48 13.11 10.19
N PRO A 28 -13.64 11.79 10.03
CA PRO A 28 -14.15 10.94 11.09
C PRO A 28 -13.15 10.82 12.23
N ASP A 29 -13.67 10.85 13.46
CA ASP A 29 -12.88 10.46 14.63
C ASP A 29 -12.62 8.95 14.61
N ARG A 30 -11.59 8.52 15.35
CA ARG A 30 -11.21 7.11 15.45
C ARG A 30 -12.42 6.25 15.87
N PHE A 31 -12.81 5.33 14.98
CA PHE A 31 -13.96 4.43 15.12
C PHE A 31 -15.35 5.08 15.14
N ASP A 32 -15.46 6.39 14.89
CA ASP A 32 -16.73 7.13 14.91
C ASP A 32 -17.06 7.73 13.54
N TRP A 33 -17.25 6.85 12.57
CA TRP A 33 -17.65 7.24 11.23
C TRP A 33 -19.16 7.51 11.16
N GLN A 34 -19.52 8.75 10.90
CA GLN A 34 -20.91 9.13 10.64
C GLN A 34 -21.43 8.52 9.35
N LYS A 35 -22.67 8.03 9.40
CA LYS A 35 -23.40 7.47 8.27
C LYS A 35 -24.43 8.46 7.77
N HIS A 36 -24.46 8.68 6.46
CA HIS A 36 -25.50 9.45 5.79
C HIS A 36 -26.27 8.55 4.83
N THR A 37 -27.55 8.87 4.60
CA THR A 37 -28.28 8.22 3.52
C THR A 37 -27.71 8.67 2.18
N PRO A 38 -27.81 7.85 1.12
CA PRO A 38 -27.40 8.25 -0.21
C PRO A 38 -27.98 9.60 -0.65
N GLN A 39 -29.25 9.88 -0.35
CA GLN A 39 -29.90 11.15 -0.71
C GLN A 39 -29.30 12.37 0.01
N GLN A 40 -28.85 12.22 1.28
CA GLN A 40 -28.18 13.30 2.00
C GLN A 40 -26.87 13.70 1.32
N GLU A 41 -26.19 12.74 0.68
CA GLU A 41 -24.94 12.95 -0.06
C GLU A 41 -25.14 13.17 -1.57
N GLY A 42 -26.38 13.31 -2.03
CA GLY A 42 -26.72 13.61 -3.43
C GLY A 42 -26.68 12.39 -4.37
N PHE A 43 -26.68 11.18 -3.84
CA PHE A 43 -26.77 9.95 -4.61
C PHE A 43 -28.23 9.58 -4.90
N ASP A 44 -28.43 8.97 -6.07
CA ASP A 44 -29.64 8.21 -6.39
C ASP A 44 -29.53 6.83 -5.74
N GLN A 45 -30.40 6.54 -4.77
CA GLN A 45 -30.41 5.27 -4.04
C GLN A 45 -30.53 4.06 -4.97
N ALA A 46 -31.43 4.12 -5.95
CA ALA A 46 -31.70 2.97 -6.81
C ALA A 46 -30.47 2.63 -7.66
N LYS A 47 -29.76 3.66 -8.15
CA LYS A 47 -28.50 3.46 -8.90
C LYS A 47 -27.37 2.97 -8.01
N LEU A 48 -27.30 3.43 -6.76
CA LEU A 48 -26.31 2.95 -5.81
C LEU A 48 -26.53 1.46 -5.49
N ASP A 49 -27.79 1.07 -5.25
CA ASP A 49 -28.16 -0.32 -4.99
C ASP A 49 -27.90 -1.22 -6.21
N GLU A 50 -28.15 -0.72 -7.43
CA GLU A 50 -27.79 -1.41 -8.67
C GLU A 50 -26.28 -1.64 -8.77
N ALA A 51 -25.46 -0.61 -8.48
CA ALA A 51 -24.00 -0.74 -8.49
C ALA A 51 -23.47 -1.73 -7.45
N ILE A 52 -24.02 -1.72 -6.23
CA ILE A 52 -23.66 -2.67 -5.17
C ILE A 52 -24.06 -4.10 -5.58
N THR A 53 -25.28 -4.26 -6.12
CA THR A 53 -25.76 -5.56 -6.62
C THR A 53 -24.86 -6.09 -7.73
N PHE A 54 -24.47 -5.23 -8.68
CA PHE A 54 -23.55 -5.58 -9.74
C PHE A 54 -22.18 -5.99 -9.19
N ALA A 55 -21.64 -5.27 -8.21
CA ALA A 55 -20.36 -5.59 -7.58
C ALA A 55 -20.41 -6.98 -6.91
N ILE A 56 -21.45 -7.25 -6.10
CA ILE A 56 -21.65 -8.55 -5.45
C ILE A 56 -21.78 -9.68 -6.48
N ALA A 57 -22.55 -9.47 -7.55
CA ALA A 57 -22.71 -10.45 -8.62
C ALA A 57 -21.42 -10.69 -9.44
N SER A 58 -20.46 -9.76 -9.36
CA SER A 58 -19.16 -9.81 -10.04
C SER A 58 -18.02 -10.33 -9.16
N ASP A 59 -18.32 -10.90 -7.97
CA ASP A 59 -17.30 -11.53 -7.13
C ASP A 59 -16.53 -12.62 -7.90
N SER A 60 -15.26 -12.77 -7.58
CA SER A 60 -14.40 -13.76 -8.22
C SER A 60 -14.89 -15.18 -7.90
N PRO A 61 -15.03 -16.06 -8.92
CA PRO A 61 -15.39 -17.45 -8.70
C PRO A 61 -14.24 -18.29 -8.11
N ALA A 62 -13.05 -17.70 -7.96
CA ALA A 62 -11.90 -18.38 -7.36
C ALA A 62 -12.17 -18.74 -5.89
N PRO A 63 -11.58 -19.85 -5.39
CA PRO A 63 -11.71 -20.23 -3.99
C PRO A 63 -11.39 -19.09 -3.02
N HIS A 64 -12.02 -19.10 -1.86
CA HIS A 64 -11.77 -18.08 -0.83
C HIS A 64 -10.44 -18.31 -0.12
N ASP A 65 -9.99 -19.56 0.00
CA ASP A 65 -8.68 -19.89 0.53
C ASP A 65 -7.58 -19.41 -0.43
N GLN A 66 -6.85 -18.38 -0.04
CA GLN A 66 -5.83 -17.76 -0.89
C GLN A 66 -4.63 -18.68 -1.13
N ALA A 67 -4.35 -19.66 -0.26
CA ALA A 67 -3.32 -20.66 -0.51
C ALA A 67 -3.73 -21.61 -1.65
N VAL A 68 -5.02 -21.95 -1.73
CA VAL A 68 -5.57 -22.75 -2.84
C VAL A 68 -5.52 -21.94 -4.14
N VAL A 69 -5.90 -20.66 -4.10
CA VAL A 69 -5.80 -19.77 -5.27
C VAL A 69 -4.37 -19.73 -5.80
N HIS A 70 -3.38 -19.50 -4.93
CA HIS A 70 -1.96 -19.50 -5.30
C HIS A 70 -1.53 -20.77 -6.03
N GLN A 71 -1.95 -21.94 -5.52
CA GLN A 71 -1.65 -23.23 -6.13
C GLN A 71 -2.30 -23.40 -7.51
N GLN A 72 -3.51 -22.88 -7.69
CA GLN A 72 -4.27 -23.00 -8.94
C GLN A 72 -3.91 -21.95 -9.99
N SER A 73 -3.22 -20.87 -9.60
CA SER A 73 -2.84 -19.77 -10.50
C SER A 73 -1.32 -19.72 -10.74
N PHE A 74 -0.58 -19.10 -9.83
CA PHE A 74 0.84 -18.81 -9.99
C PHE A 74 1.66 -20.10 -9.98
N ALA A 75 1.49 -20.94 -8.95
CA ALA A 75 2.31 -22.15 -8.81
C ALA A 75 2.09 -23.19 -9.93
N ALA A 76 0.97 -23.10 -10.65
CA ALA A 76 0.70 -23.94 -11.81
C ALA A 76 1.49 -23.52 -13.06
N ASN A 77 1.94 -22.26 -13.13
CA ASN A 77 2.48 -21.64 -14.35
C ASN A 77 3.86 -21.02 -14.17
N GLU A 78 4.28 -20.76 -12.94
CA GLU A 78 5.54 -20.10 -12.60
C GLU A 78 6.47 -21.09 -11.85
N PRO A 79 7.80 -20.96 -12.01
CA PRO A 79 8.77 -21.72 -11.24
C PRO A 79 9.08 -21.02 -9.91
N PHE A 80 9.60 -21.79 -8.95
CA PHE A 80 9.97 -21.29 -7.62
C PHE A 80 8.79 -20.78 -6.77
N ASP A 81 7.55 -21.25 -6.97
CA ASP A 81 6.35 -20.74 -6.28
C ASP A 81 6.06 -21.27 -4.87
N ALA A 82 7.08 -21.70 -4.13
CA ALA A 82 6.89 -22.01 -2.71
C ALA A 82 6.27 -20.82 -1.95
N ILE A 83 5.22 -21.07 -1.17
CA ILE A 83 4.64 -20.07 -0.27
C ILE A 83 5.68 -19.73 0.80
N LEU A 84 5.95 -18.44 0.99
CA LEU A 84 6.93 -17.95 1.97
C LEU A 84 6.29 -17.18 3.13
N GLY A 85 5.07 -16.70 2.97
CA GLY A 85 4.35 -15.95 4.00
C GLY A 85 2.94 -16.50 4.24
N PRO A 86 2.24 -15.99 5.26
CA PRO A 86 0.87 -16.40 5.54
C PRO A 86 -0.05 -16.12 4.35
N HIS A 87 -1.07 -16.96 4.23
CA HIS A 87 -2.27 -16.75 3.42
C HIS A 87 -3.49 -16.77 4.34
N SER A 88 -4.61 -16.19 3.91
CA SER A 88 -5.88 -16.26 4.64
C SER A 88 -6.99 -16.83 3.78
N VAL A 89 -8.07 -17.26 4.43
CA VAL A 89 -9.37 -17.38 3.77
C VAL A 89 -10.00 -15.99 3.72
N ARG A 90 -10.29 -15.49 2.51
CA ARG A 90 -10.92 -14.16 2.31
C ARG A 90 -12.40 -14.17 2.68
N ALA A 91 -12.94 -13.04 3.12
CA ALA A 91 -14.40 -12.87 3.18
C ALA A 91 -15.02 -12.91 1.76
N PRO A 92 -16.33 -13.20 1.66
CA PRO A 92 -17.11 -12.85 0.46
C PRO A 92 -16.94 -11.36 0.13
N LEU A 93 -17.20 -10.98 -1.12
CA LEU A 93 -17.15 -9.57 -1.53
C LEU A 93 -17.94 -8.69 -0.56
N ASN A 94 -17.24 -7.70 -0.02
CA ASN A 94 -17.74 -6.73 0.93
C ASN A 94 -17.16 -5.36 0.57
N GLY A 95 -17.77 -4.30 1.07
CA GLY A 95 -17.28 -2.97 0.75
C GLY A 95 -17.98 -1.86 1.52
N ILE A 96 -17.35 -0.70 1.47
CA ILE A 96 -17.81 0.55 2.03
C ILE A 96 -17.69 1.63 0.96
N ILE A 97 -18.68 2.51 0.86
CA ILE A 97 -18.60 3.70 0.02
C ILE A 97 -18.60 4.91 0.95
N ILE A 98 -17.55 5.70 0.84
CA ILE A 98 -17.34 6.93 1.59
C ILE A 98 -17.42 8.11 0.62
N HIS A 99 -18.21 9.12 0.98
CA HIS A 99 -18.29 10.38 0.24
C HIS A 99 -18.16 11.54 1.22
N ARG A 100 -17.17 12.41 0.99
CA ARG A 100 -16.91 13.61 1.82
C ARG A 100 -16.78 13.33 3.33
N GLY A 101 -16.19 12.17 3.66
CA GLY A 101 -16.00 11.71 5.04
C GLY A 101 -17.16 10.91 5.61
N TYR A 102 -18.33 10.88 4.97
CA TYR A 102 -19.50 10.14 5.43
C TYR A 102 -19.64 8.78 4.75
N VAL A 103 -20.08 7.79 5.51
CA VAL A 103 -20.38 6.46 4.97
C VAL A 103 -21.78 6.50 4.36
N VAL A 104 -21.87 6.23 3.06
CA VAL A 104 -23.14 6.25 2.32
C VAL A 104 -23.69 4.85 2.05
N ALA A 105 -22.83 3.85 2.02
CA ALA A 105 -23.20 2.46 1.90
C ALA A 105 -22.14 1.54 2.50
N GLU A 106 -22.58 0.38 2.98
CA GLU A 106 -21.76 -0.67 3.56
C GLU A 106 -22.45 -2.01 3.29
N TRP A 107 -21.71 -3.02 2.84
CA TRP A 107 -22.24 -4.38 2.62
C TRP A 107 -21.19 -5.45 2.91
N GLY A 108 -21.66 -6.63 3.31
CA GLY A 108 -20.81 -7.78 3.62
C GLY A 108 -19.99 -7.63 4.91
N GLU A 109 -18.94 -8.44 5.03
CA GLU A 109 -18.10 -8.53 6.23
C GLU A 109 -16.94 -7.51 6.23
N THR A 110 -17.25 -6.22 6.22
CA THR A 110 -16.28 -5.10 6.08
C THR A 110 -15.19 -5.03 7.15
N LYS A 111 -15.39 -5.70 8.30
CA LYS A 111 -14.43 -5.76 9.41
C LYS A 111 -13.50 -6.99 9.34
N LYS A 112 -13.68 -7.86 8.35
CA LYS A 112 -12.78 -9.00 8.15
C LYS A 112 -11.40 -8.47 7.78
N ILE A 113 -10.38 -9.01 8.43
CA ILE A 113 -8.98 -8.78 8.07
C ILE A 113 -8.62 -9.73 6.93
N ASP A 114 -8.43 -9.17 5.74
CA ASP A 114 -8.11 -9.91 4.53
C ASP A 114 -6.75 -9.49 3.96
N MET A 115 -6.10 -10.46 3.33
CA MET A 115 -4.91 -10.24 2.53
C MET A 115 -5.26 -9.39 1.31
N THR A 116 -4.54 -8.28 1.13
CA THR A 116 -4.85 -7.27 0.10
C THR A 116 -4.06 -7.44 -1.19
N HIS A 117 -3.22 -8.47 -1.25
CA HIS A 117 -2.32 -8.74 -2.37
C HIS A 117 -1.47 -7.52 -2.72
N SER A 118 -1.60 -7.01 -3.94
CA SER A 118 -0.77 -5.93 -4.46
C SER A 118 -1.15 -4.54 -3.98
N VAL A 119 -2.27 -4.35 -3.26
CA VAL A 119 -2.52 -3.07 -2.58
C VAL A 119 -1.43 -2.77 -1.54
N THR A 120 -0.76 -3.81 -1.02
CA THR A 120 0.48 -3.70 -0.22
C THR A 120 1.51 -2.73 -0.82
N LYS A 121 1.62 -2.65 -2.15
CA LYS A 121 2.58 -1.77 -2.84
C LYS A 121 2.34 -0.30 -2.49
N THR A 122 1.09 0.11 -2.30
CA THR A 122 0.73 1.49 -1.92
C THR A 122 1.26 1.86 -0.54
N PHE A 123 1.20 0.94 0.43
CA PHE A 123 1.77 1.15 1.75
C PHE A 123 3.30 1.22 1.68
N LEU A 124 3.92 0.36 0.86
CA LEU A 124 5.36 0.40 0.65
C LEU A 124 5.83 1.71 0.01
N THR A 125 5.20 2.15 -1.07
CA THR A 125 5.56 3.43 -1.71
C THR A 125 5.30 4.62 -0.80
N THR A 126 4.28 4.56 0.06
CA THR A 126 4.04 5.57 1.11
C THR A 126 5.20 5.64 2.10
N VAL A 127 5.68 4.49 2.59
CA VAL A 127 6.82 4.45 3.52
C VAL A 127 8.14 4.90 2.87
N VAL A 128 8.32 4.65 1.56
CA VAL A 128 9.42 5.24 0.79
C VAL A 128 9.25 6.76 0.65
N GLY A 129 8.03 7.24 0.37
CA GLY A 129 7.71 8.66 0.31
C GLY A 129 7.98 9.39 1.64
N LEU A 130 7.69 8.74 2.77
CA LEU A 130 8.03 9.25 4.11
C LEU A 130 9.55 9.34 4.32
N ALA A 131 10.32 8.37 3.84
CA ALA A 131 11.79 8.43 3.90
C ALA A 131 12.31 9.62 3.09
N TRP A 132 11.76 9.83 1.90
CA TRP A 132 12.07 10.99 1.07
C TRP A 132 11.71 12.31 1.76
N GLN A 133 10.49 12.41 2.30
CA GLN A 133 10.04 13.59 3.03
C GLN A 133 10.91 13.93 4.26
N LYS A 134 11.47 12.93 4.93
CA LYS A 134 12.39 13.11 6.07
C LYS A 134 13.86 13.31 5.65
N GLY A 135 14.16 13.33 4.36
CA GLY A 135 15.51 13.49 3.83
C GLY A 135 16.42 12.26 4.01
N LEU A 136 15.84 11.10 4.36
CA LEU A 136 16.57 9.83 4.38
C LEU A 136 16.85 9.32 2.95
N ILE A 137 15.97 9.69 2.01
CA ILE A 137 16.21 9.66 0.57
C ILE A 137 16.23 11.12 0.12
N HIS A 138 17.35 11.59 -0.42
CA HIS A 138 17.51 12.98 -0.82
C HIS A 138 16.75 13.29 -2.12
N ASP A 139 16.97 12.51 -3.17
CA ASP A 139 16.24 12.60 -4.44
C ASP A 139 15.85 11.21 -4.95
N ILE A 140 14.70 11.10 -5.60
CA ILE A 140 14.28 9.84 -6.25
C ILE A 140 15.12 9.51 -7.49
N ALA A 141 15.78 10.51 -8.08
CA ALA A 141 16.74 10.33 -9.16
C ALA A 141 18.09 9.77 -8.67
N ASP A 142 18.34 9.75 -7.36
CA ASP A 142 19.58 9.20 -6.82
C ASP A 142 19.63 7.68 -7.00
N LYS A 143 20.84 7.16 -7.15
CA LYS A 143 21.08 5.72 -7.26
C LYS A 143 20.78 5.05 -5.93
N ALA A 144 19.95 4.01 -5.93
CA ALA A 144 19.56 3.32 -4.72
C ALA A 144 20.77 2.69 -3.98
N ARG A 145 21.80 2.30 -4.73
CA ARG A 145 23.06 1.76 -4.19
C ARG A 145 23.76 2.71 -3.21
N ASP A 146 23.66 4.02 -3.42
CA ASP A 146 24.41 5.02 -2.66
C ASP A 146 23.84 5.17 -1.23
N TYR A 147 22.65 4.60 -1.00
CA TYR A 147 21.97 4.54 0.30
C TYR A 147 22.20 3.23 1.06
N MET A 148 22.81 2.23 0.43
CA MET A 148 22.98 0.92 1.05
C MET A 148 24.18 0.93 2.00
N PRO A 149 24.02 0.43 3.24
CA PRO A 149 25.14 0.35 4.18
C PRO A 149 26.16 -0.69 3.72
N TRP A 150 27.36 -0.62 4.27
CA TRP A 150 28.43 -1.57 3.97
C TRP A 150 27.96 -3.03 4.21
N GLY A 151 28.22 -3.90 3.24
CA GLY A 151 27.83 -5.31 3.27
C GLY A 151 26.43 -5.62 2.74
N VAL A 152 25.65 -4.61 2.31
CA VAL A 152 24.39 -4.82 1.58
C VAL A 152 24.64 -4.72 0.08
N ASP A 153 24.54 -5.84 -0.61
CA ASP A 153 25.01 -6.06 -1.99
C ASP A 153 23.90 -6.00 -3.05
N LEU A 154 22.71 -5.49 -2.69
CA LEU A 154 21.51 -5.48 -3.56
C LEU A 154 21.76 -4.89 -4.95
N PHE A 155 22.69 -3.94 -5.06
CA PHE A 155 22.96 -3.19 -6.29
C PHE A 155 24.41 -3.31 -6.77
N ASP A 156 25.18 -4.30 -6.30
CA ASP A 156 26.61 -4.44 -6.63
C ASP A 156 26.84 -4.95 -8.06
N ALA A 157 25.93 -5.75 -8.59
CA ALA A 157 26.01 -6.23 -9.97
C ALA A 157 26.06 -5.05 -10.96
N PRO A 158 26.93 -5.07 -12.00
CA PRO A 158 27.14 -3.93 -12.90
C PRO A 158 25.86 -3.33 -13.47
N HIS A 159 24.89 -4.17 -13.84
CA HIS A 159 23.56 -3.74 -14.31
C HIS A 159 22.78 -2.95 -13.24
N ASN A 160 22.76 -3.48 -12.01
CA ASN A 160 21.95 -2.92 -10.93
C ASN A 160 22.50 -1.60 -10.39
N GLN A 161 23.78 -1.29 -10.65
CA GLN A 161 24.46 -0.08 -10.15
C GLN A 161 23.85 1.23 -10.65
N ASN A 162 23.11 1.22 -11.76
CA ASN A 162 22.46 2.41 -12.34
C ASN A 162 20.97 2.54 -11.95
N ILE A 163 20.47 1.66 -11.09
CA ILE A 163 19.08 1.71 -10.64
C ILE A 163 18.89 2.86 -9.64
N THR A 164 17.91 3.73 -9.93
CA THR A 164 17.49 4.83 -9.05
C THR A 164 16.26 4.42 -8.25
N TRP A 165 15.93 5.22 -7.23
CA TRP A 165 14.66 5.06 -6.50
C TRP A 165 13.45 5.22 -7.42
N GLU A 166 13.50 6.16 -8.38
CA GLU A 166 12.45 6.32 -9.38
C GLU A 166 12.22 5.03 -10.18
N HIS A 167 13.30 4.36 -10.61
CA HIS A 167 13.17 3.10 -11.35
C HIS A 167 12.52 1.99 -10.52
N LEU A 168 12.81 1.93 -9.21
CA LEU A 168 12.17 0.98 -8.29
C LEU A 168 10.68 1.30 -8.11
N LEU A 169 10.35 2.58 -7.84
CA LEU A 169 8.98 3.07 -7.62
C LEU A 169 8.09 2.86 -8.86
N ARG A 170 8.66 3.00 -10.06
CA ARG A 170 7.94 2.84 -11.33
C ARG A 170 7.96 1.42 -11.89
N GLN A 171 8.57 0.46 -11.18
CA GLN A 171 8.78 -0.92 -11.65
C GLN A 171 9.45 -0.98 -13.04
N SER A 172 10.44 -0.12 -13.26
CA SER A 172 11.22 -0.04 -14.50
C SER A 172 12.72 -0.26 -14.27
N SER A 173 13.10 -0.78 -13.10
CA SER A 173 14.51 -0.99 -12.71
C SER A 173 15.27 -2.03 -13.51
N ASP A 174 14.54 -2.97 -14.10
CA ASP A 174 15.08 -4.22 -14.64
C ASP A 174 16.12 -4.93 -13.75
N TRP A 175 15.99 -4.75 -12.42
CA TRP A 175 16.88 -5.38 -11.44
C TRP A 175 16.98 -6.89 -11.69
N SER A 176 18.21 -7.40 -11.68
CA SER A 176 18.50 -8.82 -11.85
C SER A 176 19.21 -9.41 -10.66
N GLY A 177 18.77 -10.60 -10.25
CA GLY A 177 19.32 -11.31 -9.11
C GLY A 177 18.30 -12.27 -8.49
N THR A 178 18.60 -12.73 -7.28
CA THR A 178 17.71 -13.58 -6.48
C THR A 178 17.53 -12.95 -5.11
N LEU A 179 16.28 -12.82 -4.66
CA LEU A 179 15.97 -12.33 -3.32
C LEU A 179 14.99 -13.29 -2.65
N TRP A 180 15.24 -13.66 -1.39
CA TRP A 180 14.41 -14.61 -0.63
C TRP A 180 14.22 -15.96 -1.32
N GLY A 181 15.22 -16.41 -2.10
CA GLY A 181 15.16 -17.65 -2.87
C GLY A 181 14.33 -17.56 -4.16
N LYS A 182 13.90 -16.35 -4.56
CA LYS A 182 13.14 -16.08 -5.78
C LYS A 182 14.02 -15.34 -6.80
N PRO A 183 14.39 -15.95 -7.92
CA PRO A 183 15.06 -15.24 -9.01
C PRO A 183 14.12 -14.22 -9.66
N ASP A 184 14.63 -13.05 -10.06
CA ASP A 184 13.80 -11.98 -10.66
C ASP A 184 13.07 -12.43 -11.93
N TRP A 185 13.69 -13.34 -12.70
CA TRP A 185 13.12 -13.88 -13.92
C TRP A 185 12.01 -14.90 -13.67
N ALA A 186 11.93 -15.49 -12.47
CA ALA A 186 10.95 -16.54 -12.13
C ALA A 186 9.54 -15.98 -11.94
N ASP A 187 9.42 -14.73 -11.53
CA ASP A 187 8.14 -14.05 -11.40
C ASP A 187 7.66 -13.53 -12.76
N ARG A 188 6.50 -14.04 -13.18
CA ARG A 188 5.87 -13.80 -14.49
C ARG A 188 6.88 -13.95 -15.62
N PRO A 189 7.43 -15.14 -15.83
CA PRO A 189 8.47 -15.36 -16.82
C PRO A 189 7.90 -15.19 -18.23
N VAL A 190 8.72 -14.67 -19.14
CA VAL A 190 8.32 -14.38 -20.53
C VAL A 190 9.05 -15.32 -21.48
N GLY A 191 8.33 -15.84 -22.48
CA GLY A 191 8.89 -16.77 -23.46
C GLY A 191 8.86 -18.23 -22.98
N LYS A 192 9.71 -19.08 -23.58
CA LYS A 192 9.72 -20.52 -23.27
C LYS A 192 10.53 -20.81 -22.01
N PRO A 193 10.23 -21.90 -21.26
CA PRO A 193 11.00 -22.30 -20.08
C PRO A 193 12.53 -22.34 -20.27
N SER A 194 13.00 -22.75 -21.45
CA SER A 194 14.43 -22.79 -21.80
C SER A 194 15.09 -21.41 -21.93
N GLU A 195 14.29 -20.34 -22.05
CA GLU A 195 14.74 -18.96 -22.31
C GLU A 195 14.65 -18.09 -21.04
N TRP A 196 13.87 -18.49 -20.03
CA TRP A 196 13.55 -17.65 -18.87
C TRP A 196 14.78 -17.12 -18.13
N GLN A 197 15.79 -17.97 -17.91
CA GLN A 197 17.05 -17.58 -17.24
C GLN A 197 17.90 -16.62 -18.07
N ASN A 198 17.75 -16.66 -19.39
CA ASN A 198 18.50 -15.85 -20.35
C ASN A 198 17.62 -14.72 -20.90
N ARG A 199 16.73 -14.17 -20.06
CA ARG A 199 15.87 -13.05 -20.44
C ARG A 199 16.71 -11.88 -20.96
N PRO A 200 16.21 -11.09 -21.92
CA PRO A 200 16.84 -9.82 -22.27
C PRO A 200 16.98 -8.92 -21.04
N MET A 201 18.10 -8.20 -20.98
CA MET A 201 18.35 -7.15 -19.99
C MET A 201 18.09 -5.79 -20.64
N TYR A 202 17.32 -4.95 -19.97
CA TYR A 202 16.95 -3.61 -20.44
C TYR A 202 17.54 -2.55 -19.54
N GLU A 203 18.01 -1.44 -20.12
CA GLU A 203 18.50 -0.30 -19.34
C GLU A 203 17.45 0.16 -18.31
N PRO A 204 17.82 0.40 -17.04
CA PRO A 204 16.90 0.89 -16.02
C PRO A 204 16.15 2.15 -16.49
N GLY A 205 14.84 2.19 -16.27
CA GLY A 205 13.96 3.28 -16.70
C GLY A 205 13.34 3.10 -18.09
N THR A 206 13.82 2.16 -18.91
CA THR A 206 13.36 2.01 -20.31
C THR A 206 12.24 0.99 -20.51
N HIS A 207 12.05 0.05 -19.58
CA HIS A 207 11.07 -1.02 -19.71
C HIS A 207 10.34 -1.27 -18.39
N PHE A 208 9.00 -1.19 -18.42
CA PHE A 208 8.16 -1.58 -17.30
C PHE A 208 8.00 -3.10 -17.27
N LYS A 209 8.19 -3.71 -16.09
CA LYS A 209 7.77 -5.09 -15.82
C LYS A 209 7.16 -5.16 -14.43
N TYR A 210 5.93 -5.64 -14.34
CA TYR A 210 5.30 -5.97 -13.07
C TYR A 210 6.04 -7.15 -12.42
N ASN A 211 6.75 -6.91 -11.32
CA ASN A 211 7.62 -7.93 -10.72
C ASN A 211 7.79 -7.75 -9.21
N ASP A 212 7.25 -8.69 -8.43
CA ASP A 212 7.27 -8.75 -6.98
C ASP A 212 8.67 -9.00 -6.39
N VAL A 213 9.60 -9.68 -7.08
CA VAL A 213 11.00 -9.77 -6.60
C VAL A 213 11.62 -8.37 -6.56
N ARG A 214 11.45 -7.58 -7.64
CA ARG A 214 11.98 -6.21 -7.73
C ARG A 214 11.32 -5.27 -6.73
N VAL A 215 10.03 -5.44 -6.47
CA VAL A 215 9.34 -4.72 -5.40
C VAL A 215 9.88 -5.12 -4.01
N ASN A 216 10.19 -6.39 -3.78
CA ASN A 216 10.78 -6.85 -2.53
C ASN A 216 12.22 -6.32 -2.33
N VAL A 217 12.98 -6.11 -3.41
CA VAL A 217 14.26 -5.39 -3.37
C VAL A 217 14.04 -3.95 -2.88
N MET A 218 13.04 -3.24 -3.40
CA MET A 218 12.68 -1.90 -2.92
C MET A 218 12.28 -1.92 -1.44
N ALA A 219 11.53 -2.93 -0.99
CA ALA A 219 11.15 -3.06 0.41
C ALA A 219 12.36 -3.26 1.33
N LEU A 220 13.29 -4.13 0.94
CA LEU A 220 14.52 -4.33 1.71
C LEU A 220 15.41 -3.09 1.69
N ALA A 221 15.54 -2.41 0.55
CA ALA A 221 16.27 -1.14 0.45
C ALA A 221 15.66 -0.06 1.36
N ALA A 222 14.33 0.07 1.37
CA ALA A 222 13.63 0.99 2.27
C ALA A 222 13.86 0.64 3.75
N LEU A 223 13.86 -0.65 4.11
CA LEU A 223 14.21 -1.11 5.46
C LEU A 223 15.65 -0.69 5.84
N GLN A 224 16.60 -0.82 4.91
CA GLN A 224 17.99 -0.41 5.15
C GLN A 224 18.12 1.11 5.36
N VAL A 225 17.36 1.92 4.62
CA VAL A 225 17.34 3.38 4.79
C VAL A 225 16.71 3.77 6.13
N TRP A 226 15.59 3.15 6.49
CA TRP A 226 14.89 3.45 7.73
C TRP A 226 15.60 2.95 8.99
N ARG A 227 16.39 1.87 8.86
CA ARG A 227 16.97 1.13 9.99
C ARG A 227 15.91 0.70 11.03
N ARG A 228 14.65 0.60 10.61
CA ARG A 228 13.47 0.32 11.44
C ARG A 228 12.51 -0.59 10.68
N PRO A 229 11.80 -1.50 11.37
CA PRO A 229 10.78 -2.33 10.72
C PRO A 229 9.75 -1.45 10.00
N LEU A 230 9.54 -1.66 8.69
CA LEU A 230 8.60 -0.87 7.90
C LEU A 230 7.16 -0.87 8.46
N PRO A 231 6.64 -1.97 9.05
CA PRO A 231 5.33 -1.94 9.69
C PRO A 231 5.26 -0.96 10.88
N GLU A 232 6.35 -0.78 11.63
CA GLU A 232 6.38 0.20 12.73
C GLU A 232 6.42 1.62 12.21
N VAL A 233 7.19 1.88 11.14
CA VAL A 233 7.19 3.18 10.47
C VAL A 233 5.80 3.53 9.97
N LEU A 234 5.13 2.61 9.26
CA LEU A 234 3.77 2.82 8.77
C LEU A 234 2.78 3.07 9.92
N ARG A 235 2.90 2.32 11.02
CA ARG A 235 2.05 2.51 12.21
C ARG A 235 2.21 3.92 12.77
N ASP A 236 3.44 4.31 13.07
CA ASP A 236 3.73 5.53 13.83
C ASP A 236 3.48 6.78 12.99
N GLU A 237 3.79 6.73 11.69
CA GLU A 237 3.75 7.91 10.81
C GLU A 237 2.41 8.08 10.08
N ILE A 238 1.61 7.01 9.94
CA ILE A 238 0.34 7.05 9.17
C ILE A 238 -0.81 6.43 9.96
N MET A 239 -0.77 5.12 10.23
CA MET A 239 -1.97 4.38 10.64
C MET A 239 -2.50 4.84 12.01
N GLU A 240 -1.62 5.05 12.99
CA GLU A 240 -2.03 5.59 14.29
C GLU A 240 -2.49 7.05 14.19
N PRO A 241 -1.75 7.98 13.52
CA PRO A 241 -2.22 9.36 13.30
C PRO A 241 -3.58 9.50 12.61
N ILE A 242 -3.90 8.64 11.63
CA ILE A 242 -5.21 8.69 10.94
C ILE A 242 -6.32 7.93 11.70
N GLY A 243 -6.02 7.39 12.88
CA GLY A 243 -6.98 6.69 13.71
C GLY A 243 -7.34 5.27 13.24
N ALA A 244 -6.55 4.65 12.36
CA ALA A 244 -6.75 3.27 11.97
C ALA A 244 -6.67 2.33 13.19
N SER A 245 -7.31 1.18 13.12
CA SER A 245 -7.28 0.19 14.19
C SER A 245 -5.89 -0.44 14.36
N ASN A 246 -5.73 -1.24 15.41
CA ASN A 246 -4.53 -2.05 15.64
C ASN A 246 -4.67 -3.50 15.11
N THR A 247 -5.65 -3.76 14.23
CA THR A 247 -5.96 -5.12 13.74
C THR A 247 -5.23 -5.48 12.44
N TRP A 248 -4.77 -4.49 11.68
CA TRP A 248 -4.01 -4.71 10.46
C TRP A 248 -2.61 -5.27 10.75
N ARG A 249 -2.04 -6.01 9.79
CA ARG A 249 -0.71 -6.60 9.89
C ARG A 249 -0.02 -6.55 8.55
N TRP A 250 1.26 -6.21 8.53
CA TRP A 250 2.10 -6.35 7.36
C TRP A 250 3.12 -7.47 7.62
N TYR A 251 2.82 -8.65 7.11
CA TYR A 251 3.58 -9.86 7.38
C TYR A 251 4.76 -10.02 6.42
N GLY A 252 5.91 -10.43 6.96
CA GLY A 252 7.07 -10.82 6.16
C GLY A 252 7.01 -12.26 5.66
N TYR A 253 8.09 -12.67 5.00
CA TYR A 253 8.37 -14.07 4.65
C TYR A 253 9.17 -14.77 5.74
N GLU A 254 9.01 -16.09 5.87
CA GLU A 254 9.72 -16.93 6.83
C GLU A 254 11.26 -16.79 6.73
N ASN A 255 11.77 -16.54 5.53
CA ASN A 255 13.20 -16.40 5.23
C ASN A 255 13.67 -14.95 5.02
N SER A 256 12.83 -13.94 5.31
CA SER A 256 13.13 -12.52 5.06
C SER A 256 13.71 -11.77 6.26
N TRP A 257 14.52 -12.44 7.08
CA TRP A 257 15.15 -11.83 8.26
C TRP A 257 16.55 -11.32 7.94
N VAL A 258 16.83 -10.08 8.33
CA VAL A 258 18.15 -9.42 8.17
C VAL A 258 18.66 -8.87 9.49
N ASP A 259 19.96 -8.66 9.59
CA ASP A 259 20.58 -7.97 10.72
C ASP A 259 20.65 -6.46 10.45
N ILE A 260 20.02 -5.67 11.32
CA ILE A 260 20.03 -4.22 11.33
C ILE A 260 20.49 -3.78 12.72
N ASP A 261 21.65 -3.13 12.80
CA ASP A 261 22.23 -2.62 14.06
C ASP A 261 22.26 -3.65 15.20
N GLY A 262 22.65 -4.88 14.86
CA GLY A 262 22.75 -6.00 15.81
C GLY A 262 21.41 -6.63 16.21
N LYS A 263 20.30 -6.26 15.55
CA LYS A 263 18.97 -6.83 15.76
C LYS A 263 18.50 -7.56 14.52
N LYS A 264 17.87 -8.72 14.72
CA LYS A 264 17.12 -9.41 13.68
C LYS A 264 15.83 -8.63 13.39
N VAL A 265 15.71 -8.12 12.17
CA VAL A 265 14.54 -7.40 11.69
C VAL A 265 14.01 -8.10 10.45
N GLN A 266 12.70 -8.31 10.39
CA GLN A 266 12.06 -8.90 9.23
C GLN A 266 11.81 -7.84 8.17
N SER A 267 12.30 -8.08 6.96
CA SER A 267 11.84 -7.36 5.76
C SER A 267 10.45 -7.86 5.41
N VAL A 268 9.59 -6.96 4.97
CA VAL A 268 8.24 -7.29 4.52
C VAL A 268 8.18 -7.21 3.00
N PRO A 269 7.41 -8.09 2.33
CA PRO A 269 7.24 -7.99 0.89
C PRO A 269 6.33 -6.81 0.54
N GLY A 270 6.54 -6.23 -0.64
CA GLY A 270 5.64 -5.19 -1.15
C GLY A 270 4.38 -5.72 -1.81
N GLY A 271 4.16 -7.04 -1.84
CA GLY A 271 3.01 -7.70 -2.43
C GLY A 271 2.72 -9.04 -1.78
N GLY A 272 1.60 -9.65 -2.17
CA GLY A 272 1.14 -10.92 -1.65
C GLY A 272 1.45 -12.15 -2.51
N HIS A 273 2.30 -12.02 -3.54
CA HIS A 273 2.46 -13.07 -4.58
C HIS A 273 2.83 -14.45 -4.02
N TRP A 274 3.66 -14.53 -2.98
CA TRP A 274 4.01 -15.78 -2.28
C TRP A 274 3.50 -15.80 -0.83
N GLY A 275 2.38 -15.13 -0.55
CA GLY A 275 1.88 -14.89 0.80
C GLY A 275 2.44 -13.61 1.41
N GLY A 276 2.23 -13.41 2.72
CA GLY A 276 2.66 -12.22 3.44
C GLY A 276 1.98 -10.94 2.92
N GLY A 277 2.64 -9.79 3.08
CA GLY A 277 2.10 -8.51 2.65
C GLY A 277 1.08 -7.92 3.62
N MET A 278 0.26 -6.98 3.15
CA MET A 278 -0.68 -6.23 3.98
C MET A 278 -2.01 -6.98 4.16
N TYR A 279 -2.42 -7.07 5.42
CA TYR A 279 -3.69 -7.62 5.91
C TYR A 279 -4.42 -6.53 6.66
N ILE A 280 -5.62 -6.17 6.19
CA ILE A 280 -6.37 -5.02 6.70
C ILE A 280 -7.86 -5.22 6.42
N ASN A 281 -8.72 -4.51 7.15
CA ASN A 281 -10.16 -4.50 6.91
C ASN A 281 -10.54 -3.28 6.04
N ALA A 282 -11.78 -3.21 5.55
CA ALA A 282 -12.24 -2.14 4.67
C ALA A 282 -12.32 -0.76 5.35
N TRP A 283 -12.38 -0.70 6.68
CA TRP A 283 -12.43 0.55 7.43
C TRP A 283 -11.07 1.21 7.63
N ASP A 284 -10.01 0.40 7.73
CA ASP A 284 -8.64 0.88 7.93
C ASP A 284 -7.90 1.15 6.60
N MET A 285 -8.41 0.62 5.48
CA MET A 285 -7.87 0.80 4.12
C MET A 285 -8.14 2.19 3.57
#